data_AF-A0A0K8QBU6-F1
#
_entry.id   AF-A0A0K8QBU6-F1
#
_cell.length_a   1.000
_cell.length_b   1.000
_cell.length_c   1.000
_cell.angle_alpha   90.00
_cell.angle_beta   90.00
_cell.angle_gamma   90.00
#
_symmetry.space_group_name_H-M   'P 1'
#
loop_
_entity.id
_entity.type
_entity.pdbx_description
1 polymer ?
#
loop_
_entity_poly.entity_id
_entity_poly.type
_entity_poly.pdbx_seq_one_letter_code
_entity_poly.pdbx_strand_id
1 'polypeptide(L)'
;MALPLLNDVGEALIDYLRNARPHSDSEYVFLKLHGPCEPMLPVSIHAVVYARLKAAGVAIPAGKKHGPHALRHSLASALLEKTVPLPAISEALGHASTGSTAIYLKIDLGQLRECALDVPGLHESYLASLGGDNDED
;
A
#
# COMPACT_ATOMS: atom_id res chain seq x y z
N MET A 1 8.12 -7.41 17.60
CA MET A 1 6.64 -7.29 17.60
C MET A 1 6.12 -8.26 16.55
N ALA A 2 5.09 -9.05 16.87
CA ALA A 2 4.54 -10.07 15.98
C ALA A 2 3.09 -9.71 15.67
N LEU A 3 2.76 -9.58 14.38
CA LEU A 3 1.38 -9.46 13.95
C LEU A 3 0.71 -10.84 14.02
N PRO A 4 -0.53 -10.94 14.54
CA PRO A 4 -1.26 -12.19 14.51
C PRO A 4 -1.49 -12.59 13.05
N LEU A 5 -1.01 -13.77 12.69
CA LEU A 5 -1.30 -14.36 11.38
C LEU A 5 -2.80 -14.64 11.33
N LEU A 6 -3.49 -14.13 10.31
CA LEU A 6 -4.90 -14.46 10.13
C LEU A 6 -5.04 -15.97 9.89
N ASN A 7 -6.15 -16.54 10.38
CA ASN A 7 -6.35 -17.98 10.35
C ASN A 7 -6.32 -18.54 8.92
N ASP A 8 -6.92 -17.83 7.96
CA ASP A 8 -6.91 -18.18 6.54
C ASP A 8 -5.49 -18.20 5.95
N VAL A 9 -4.65 -17.23 6.31
CA VAL A 9 -3.24 -17.19 5.90
C VAL A 9 -2.46 -18.33 6.55
N GLY A 10 -2.75 -18.65 7.81
CA GLY A 10 -2.17 -19.80 8.52
C GLY A 10 -2.49 -21.12 7.83
N GLU A 11 -3.77 -21.37 7.51
CA GLU A 11 -4.20 -22.55 6.79
C GLU A 11 -3.55 -22.65 5.41
N ALA A 12 -3.52 -21.55 4.65
CA ALA A 12 -2.85 -21.53 3.34
C ALA A 12 -1.34 -21.82 3.43
N LEU A 13 -0.69 -21.35 4.50
CA LEU A 13 0.71 -21.62 4.74
C LEU A 13 0.94 -23.09 5.13
N ILE A 14 0.09 -23.65 5.98
CA ILE A 14 0.15 -25.07 6.37
C ILE A 14 -0.05 -25.96 5.13
N ASP A 15 -1.04 -25.66 4.30
CA ASP A 15 -1.29 -26.37 3.05
C ASP A 15 -0.07 -26.31 2.12
N TYR A 16 0.51 -25.13 1.94
CA TYR A 16 1.75 -24.98 1.17
C TYR A 16 2.89 -25.84 1.75
N LEU A 17 3.14 -25.75 3.07
CA LEU A 17 4.23 -26.48 3.72
C LEU A 17 4.07 -27.99 3.64
N ARG A 18 2.83 -28.51 3.65
CA ARG A 18 2.54 -29.95 3.61
C ARG A 18 2.46 -30.52 2.20
N ASN A 19 1.86 -29.78 1.27
CA ASN A 19 1.41 -30.34 0.00
C ASN A 19 2.14 -29.77 -1.23
N ALA A 20 2.74 -28.59 -1.13
CA ALA A 20 3.32 -27.90 -2.29
C ALA A 20 4.81 -27.55 -2.15
N ARG A 21 5.32 -27.38 -0.93
CA ARG A 21 6.73 -27.04 -0.69
C ARG A 21 7.62 -28.24 -1.01
N PRO A 22 8.62 -28.10 -1.90
CA PRO A 22 9.60 -29.15 -2.13
C PRO A 22 10.39 -29.49 -0.86
N HIS A 23 10.74 -30.76 -0.69
CA HIS A 23 11.62 -31.19 0.40
C HIS A 23 13.01 -30.56 0.21
N SER A 24 13.45 -29.79 1.20
CA SER A 24 14.70 -29.03 1.19
C SER A 24 15.08 -28.63 2.61
N ASP A 25 16.38 -28.62 2.90
CA ASP A 25 16.98 -28.16 4.15
C ASP A 25 17.04 -26.62 4.26
N SER A 26 16.52 -25.90 3.26
CA SER A 26 16.50 -24.44 3.26
C SER A 26 15.65 -23.88 4.41
N GLU A 27 16.18 -22.86 5.09
CA GLU A 27 15.50 -22.07 6.12
C GLU A 27 14.39 -21.16 5.57
N TYR A 28 14.34 -20.96 4.25
CA TYR A 28 13.32 -20.11 3.62
C TYR A 28 12.00 -20.86 3.49
N VAL A 29 10.91 -20.16 3.85
CA VAL A 29 9.55 -20.68 3.70
C VAL A 29 9.23 -20.91 2.23
N PHE A 30 9.36 -19.87 1.40
CA PHE A 30 8.99 -19.91 -0.01
C PHE A 30 10.16 -20.31 -0.91
N LEU A 31 10.01 -21.46 -1.57
CA LEU A 31 11.00 -22.00 -2.50
C LEU A 31 10.48 -22.02 -3.93
N LYS A 32 11.40 -22.07 -4.90
CA LYS A 32 11.08 -22.35 -6.30
C LYS A 32 10.49 -23.77 -6.40
N LEU A 33 9.38 -23.90 -7.13
CA LEU A 33 8.71 -25.19 -7.32
C LEU A 33 9.36 -26.06 -8.41
N HIS A 34 10.09 -25.44 -9.34
CA HIS A 34 10.71 -26.10 -10.48
C HIS A 34 12.20 -25.71 -10.54
N GLY A 35 13.07 -26.70 -10.74
CA GLY A 35 14.53 -26.53 -10.68
C GLY A 35 15.11 -26.82 -9.29
N PRO A 36 16.37 -26.41 -9.00
CA PRO A 36 16.95 -26.61 -7.68
C PRO A 36 16.10 -25.91 -6.60
N CYS A 37 15.96 -26.55 -5.44
CA CYS A 37 15.12 -26.12 -4.33
C CYS A 37 15.72 -24.91 -3.60
N GLU A 38 15.71 -23.78 -4.29
CA GLU A 38 16.29 -22.50 -3.86
C GLU A 38 15.21 -21.52 -3.39
N PRO A 39 15.58 -20.48 -2.61
CA PRO A 39 14.67 -19.41 -2.22
C PRO A 39 14.01 -18.75 -3.43
N MET A 40 12.72 -18.43 -3.29
CA MET A 40 11.98 -17.74 -4.34
C MET A 40 12.48 -16.30 -4.52
N LEU A 41 12.73 -15.90 -5.76
CA LEU A 41 13.19 -14.54 -6.08
C LEU A 41 12.01 -13.55 -6.09
N PRO A 42 12.24 -12.25 -5.79
CA PRO A 42 11.19 -11.23 -5.82
C PRO A 42 10.42 -11.14 -7.16
N VAL A 43 11.11 -11.36 -8.28
CA VAL A 43 10.49 -11.38 -9.62
C VAL A 43 9.48 -12.53 -9.78
N SER A 44 9.75 -13.69 -9.17
CA SER A 44 8.85 -14.83 -9.19
C SER A 44 7.58 -14.54 -8.39
N ILE A 45 7.70 -13.88 -7.24
CA ILE A 45 6.55 -13.44 -6.44
C ILE A 45 5.69 -12.48 -7.27
N HIS A 46 6.33 -11.54 -7.96
CA HIS A 46 5.63 -10.60 -8.82
C HIS A 46 4.83 -11.32 -9.92
N ALA A 47 5.45 -12.28 -10.62
CA ALA A 47 4.80 -13.07 -11.66
C ALA A 47 3.61 -13.87 -11.12
N VAL A 48 3.75 -14.52 -9.96
CA VAL A 48 2.67 -15.29 -9.32
C VAL A 48 1.50 -14.39 -8.95
N VAL A 49 1.75 -13.28 -8.27
CA VAL A 49 0.69 -12.34 -7.89
C VAL A 49 -0.01 -11.77 -9.12
N TYR A 50 0.75 -11.37 -10.14
CA TYR A 50 0.17 -10.86 -11.38
C TYR A 50 -0.74 -11.89 -12.06
N ALA A 51 -0.28 -13.14 -12.19
CA ALA A 51 -1.06 -14.22 -12.78
C ALA A 51 -2.36 -14.47 -12.00
N ARG A 52 -2.31 -14.45 -10.66
CA ARG A 52 -3.50 -14.62 -9.82
C ARG A 52 -4.48 -13.45 -9.91
N LEU A 53 -4.00 -12.21 -9.92
CA LEU A 53 -4.85 -11.03 -10.13
C LEU A 53 -5.56 -11.09 -11.48
N LYS A 54 -4.84 -11.49 -12.54
CA LYS A 54 -5.42 -11.67 -13.88
C LYS A 54 -6.47 -12.80 -13.89
N ALA A 55 -6.18 -13.94 -13.26
CA ALA A 55 -7.11 -15.06 -13.17
C ALA A 55 -8.38 -14.72 -12.36
N ALA A 56 -8.26 -13.84 -11.37
CA ALA A 56 -9.38 -13.32 -10.58
C ALA A 56 -10.19 -12.23 -11.31
N GLY A 57 -9.82 -11.85 -12.54
CA GLY A 57 -10.52 -10.81 -13.31
C GLY A 57 -10.31 -9.40 -12.78
N VAL A 58 -9.27 -9.18 -11.95
CA VAL A 58 -8.95 -7.84 -11.44
C VAL A 58 -8.46 -6.97 -12.59
N ALA A 59 -9.21 -5.90 -12.90
CA ALA A 59 -8.81 -4.93 -13.90
C ALA A 59 -7.58 -4.17 -13.42
N ILE A 60 -6.48 -4.23 -14.18
CA ILE A 60 -5.25 -3.49 -13.91
C ILE A 60 -5.15 -2.38 -14.97
N PRO A 61 -5.42 -1.12 -14.61
CA PRO A 61 -5.31 -0.01 -15.55
C PRO A 61 -3.87 0.13 -16.08
N ALA A 62 -3.74 0.51 -17.34
CA ALA A 62 -2.44 0.78 -17.95
C ALA A 62 -1.68 1.84 -17.14
N GLY A 63 -0.40 1.59 -16.86
CA GLY A 63 0.47 2.51 -16.12
C GLY A 63 0.31 2.51 -14.60
N LYS A 64 -0.58 1.68 -14.02
CA LYS A 64 -0.66 1.50 -12.56
C LYS A 64 0.29 0.39 -12.09
N LYS A 65 0.80 0.55 -10.86
CA LYS A 65 1.61 -0.49 -10.20
C LYS A 65 0.77 -1.78 -10.11
N HIS A 66 1.37 -2.90 -10.49
CA HIS A 66 0.78 -4.23 -10.38
C HIS A 66 1.70 -5.16 -9.57
N GLY A 67 1.15 -6.27 -9.07
CA GLY A 67 1.91 -7.23 -8.27
C GLY A 67 1.92 -6.93 -6.76
N PRO A 68 2.93 -7.41 -6.00
CA PRO A 68 2.92 -7.40 -4.53
C PRO A 68 2.82 -6.00 -3.90
N HIS A 69 3.39 -4.99 -4.55
CA HIS A 69 3.25 -3.60 -4.08
C HIS A 69 1.82 -3.07 -4.20
N ALA A 70 1.06 -3.52 -5.19
CA ALA A 70 -0.34 -3.15 -5.33
C ALA A 70 -1.18 -3.73 -4.18
N LEU A 71 -0.91 -4.98 -3.77
CA LEU A 71 -1.55 -5.59 -2.61
C LEU A 71 -1.25 -4.81 -1.32
N ARG A 72 0.03 -4.46 -1.10
CA ARG A 72 0.44 -3.66 0.07
C ARG A 72 -0.25 -2.29 0.08
N HIS A 73 -0.29 -1.60 -1.06
CA HIS A 73 -0.98 -0.31 -1.17
C HIS A 73 -2.49 -0.44 -0.91
N SER A 74 -3.14 -1.47 -1.48
CA SER A 74 -4.57 -1.70 -1.27
C SER A 74 -4.91 -1.94 0.20
N LEU A 75 -4.09 -2.71 0.93
CA LEU A 75 -4.27 -2.93 2.36
C LEU A 75 -4.08 -1.63 3.14
N ALA A 76 -3.06 -0.84 2.82
CA ALA A 76 -2.83 0.45 3.45
C ALA A 76 -4.01 1.42 3.26
N SER A 77 -4.49 1.55 2.02
CA SER A 77 -5.66 2.38 1.69
C SER A 77 -6.90 1.94 2.46
N ALA A 78 -7.17 0.63 2.51
CA ALA A 78 -8.31 0.09 3.24
C ALA A 78 -8.22 0.32 4.75
N LEU A 79 -7.02 0.33 5.34
CA LEU A 79 -6.82 0.64 6.76
C LEU A 79 -6.95 2.14 7.03
N LEU A 80 -6.47 2.99 6.12
CA LEU A 80 -6.63 4.45 6.19
C LEU A 80 -8.10 4.86 6.13
N GLU A 81 -8.86 4.27 5.20
CA GLU A 81 -10.31 4.51 5.07
C GLU A 81 -11.09 4.12 6.35
N LYS A 82 -10.56 3.16 7.12
CA LYS A 82 -11.11 2.73 8.41
C LYS A 82 -10.56 3.53 9.60
N THR A 83 -9.94 4.69 9.34
CA THR A 83 -9.37 5.60 10.34
C THR A 83 -8.38 4.94 11.29
N VAL A 84 -7.70 3.88 10.85
CA VAL A 84 -6.65 3.23 11.64
C VAL A 84 -5.46 4.19 11.75
N PRO A 85 -4.88 4.40 12.95
CA PRO A 85 -3.75 5.30 13.11
C PRO A 85 -2.56 4.88 12.23
N LEU A 86 -1.93 5.86 11.55
CA LEU A 86 -0.76 5.64 10.70
C LEU A 86 0.37 4.81 11.34
N PRO A 87 0.70 4.96 12.64
CA PRO A 87 1.68 4.10 13.30
C PRO A 87 1.28 2.61 13.26
N ALA A 88 0.01 2.31 13.51
CA ALA A 88 -0.51 0.94 13.48
C ALA A 88 -0.56 0.37 12.05
N ILE A 89 -0.85 1.19 11.04
CA ILE A 89 -0.77 0.80 9.62
C ILE A 89 0.68 0.50 9.21
N SER A 90 1.61 1.37 9.60
CA SER A 90 3.05 1.19 9.32
C SER A 90 3.58 -0.09 9.95
N GLU A 91 3.15 -0.39 11.17
CA GLU A 91 3.47 -1.64 11.85
C GLU A 91 2.88 -2.85 11.10
N ALA A 92 1.59 -2.80 10.75
CA ALA A 92 0.90 -3.88 10.04
C ALA A 92 1.51 -4.24 8.68
N LEU A 93 2.06 -3.25 7.96
CA LEU A 93 2.65 -3.46 6.63
C LEU A 93 4.16 -3.82 6.68
N GLY A 94 4.73 -3.82 7.89
CA GLY A 94 6.15 -3.91 8.17
C GLY A 94 6.88 -2.61 7.83
N HIS A 95 7.86 -2.21 8.65
CA HIS A 95 8.70 -1.00 8.50
C HIS A 95 9.47 -0.95 7.16
N ALA A 96 8.77 -0.78 6.04
CA ALA A 96 9.34 -0.62 4.73
C ALA A 96 9.72 0.85 4.54
N SER A 97 10.85 1.25 5.14
CA SER A 97 11.53 2.55 5.04
C SER A 97 10.67 3.80 5.33
N THR A 98 11.24 4.73 6.09
CA THR A 98 10.68 6.06 6.38
C THR A 98 10.20 6.81 5.11
N GLY A 99 10.71 6.49 3.92
CA GLY A 99 10.26 7.04 2.64
C GLY A 99 8.91 6.54 2.12
N SER A 100 8.47 5.32 2.46
CA SER A 100 7.15 4.80 2.02
C SER A 100 5.99 5.33 2.86
N THR A 101 6.29 5.75 4.10
CA THR A 101 5.30 6.26 5.05
C THR A 101 4.72 7.60 4.60
N ALA A 102 5.52 8.43 3.93
CA ALA A 102 5.09 9.69 3.32
C ALA A 102 4.01 9.50 2.23
N ILE A 103 4.01 8.34 1.56
CA ILE A 103 2.97 8.02 0.57
C ILE A 103 1.62 7.82 1.26
N TYR A 104 1.61 7.20 2.46
CA TYR A 104 0.37 7.00 3.22
C TYR A 104 -0.19 8.31 3.79
N LEU A 105 0.67 9.23 4.23
CA LEU A 105 0.28 10.58 4.60
C LEU A 105 -0.42 11.31 3.44
N LYS A 106 0.12 11.21 2.22
CA LYS A 106 -0.50 11.83 1.03
C LYS A 106 -1.88 11.26 0.69
N ILE A 107 -2.16 10.02 1.10
CA ILE A 107 -3.45 9.36 0.85
C ILE A 107 -4.48 9.77 1.90
N ASP A 108 -4.05 10.12 3.11
CA ASP A 108 -4.92 10.57 4.20
C ASP A 108 -5.31 12.05 4.08
N LEU A 109 -5.93 12.40 2.95
CA LEU A 109 -6.49 13.74 2.74
C LEU A 109 -7.60 14.08 3.75
N GLY A 110 -8.23 13.07 4.35
CA GLY A 110 -9.25 13.22 5.38
C GLY A 110 -8.68 13.84 6.65
N GLN A 111 -7.70 13.18 7.29
CA GLN A 111 -7.07 13.72 8.50
C GLN A 111 -6.20 14.95 8.21
N LEU A 112 -5.58 15.04 7.01
CA LEU A 112 -4.85 16.24 6.62
C LEU A 112 -5.73 17.49 6.56
N ARG A 113 -7.02 17.35 6.22
CA ARG A 113 -7.97 18.47 6.24
C ARG A 113 -8.32 18.93 7.66
N GLU A 114 -8.33 18.04 8.64
CA GLU A 114 -8.54 18.41 10.05
C GLU A 114 -7.32 19.14 10.63
N CYS A 115 -6.13 18.83 10.12
CA CYS A 115 -4.89 19.51 10.48
C CYS A 115 -4.65 20.80 9.67
N ALA A 116 -5.56 21.18 8.78
CA ALA A 116 -5.42 22.42 8.03
C ALA A 116 -5.55 23.61 8.98
N LEU A 117 -4.55 24.49 8.97
CA LEU A 117 -4.65 25.76 9.68
C LEU A 117 -5.76 26.62 9.04
N ASP A 118 -6.47 27.38 9.86
CA ASP A 118 -7.40 28.37 9.36
C ASP A 118 -6.67 29.30 8.38
N VAL A 119 -7.29 29.50 7.21
CA VAL A 119 -6.79 30.46 6.24
C VAL A 119 -6.88 31.83 6.90
N PRO A 120 -5.76 32.56 7.09
CA PRO A 120 -5.80 33.90 7.64
C PRO A 120 -6.79 34.71 6.81
N GLY A 121 -7.74 35.37 7.47
CA GLY A 121 -8.69 36.26 6.79
C GLY A 121 -7.91 37.20 5.89
N LEU A 122 -8.26 37.22 4.59
CA LEU A 122 -7.65 38.15 3.65
C LEU A 122 -7.85 39.56 4.22
N HIS A 123 -6.76 40.24 4.53
CA HIS A 123 -6.84 41.59 5.04
C HIS A 123 -7.53 42.45 3.97
N GLU A 124 -8.50 43.27 4.38
CA GLU A 124 -9.38 44.04 3.48
C GLU A 124 -8.59 44.92 2.49
N SER A 125 -7.37 45.31 2.89
CA SER A 125 -6.37 46.00 2.06
C SER A 125 -5.87 45.21 0.86
N TYR A 126 -5.83 43.87 0.92
CA TYR A 126 -5.42 43.00 -0.20
C TYR A 126 -6.54 42.85 -1.23
N LEU A 127 -7.80 42.72 -0.78
CA LEU A 127 -8.97 42.71 -1.67
C LEU A 127 -9.16 44.06 -2.36
N ALA A 128 -8.95 45.17 -1.64
CA ALA A 128 -8.94 46.51 -2.21
C ALA A 128 -7.84 46.71 -3.27
N SER A 129 -6.70 46.02 -3.14
CA SER A 129 -5.61 46.07 -4.14
C SER A 129 -5.87 45.25 -5.41
N LEU A 130 -6.90 44.39 -5.42
CA LEU A 130 -7.33 43.60 -6.58
C LEU A 130 -8.50 44.25 -7.32
N GLY A 131 -9.13 45.28 -6.75
CA GLY A 131 -10.19 46.06 -7.37
C GLY A 131 -9.67 47.38 -7.94
N GLY A 132 -8.97 47.30 -9.07
CA GLY A 132 -8.55 48.45 -9.87
C GLY A 132 -8.99 48.29 -11.33
N ASP A 133 -9.84 49.22 -11.75
CA ASP A 133 -10.23 49.60 -13.12
C ASP A 133 -11.13 48.62 -13.91
N ASN A 134 -12.43 48.63 -13.56
CA ASN A 134 -13.48 48.64 -14.58
C ASN A 134 -13.91 50.10 -14.78
N ASP A 135 -13.19 50.83 -15.64
CA ASP A 135 -13.72 52.05 -16.23
C ASP A 135 -14.74 51.66 -17.30
N GLU A 136 -15.98 52.12 -17.09
CA GLU A 136 -17.01 52.24 -18.12
C GLU A 136 -16.61 53.38 -19.09
N ASP A 137 -16.43 53.05 -20.37
CA ASP A 137 -17.04 53.71 -21.56
C ASP A 137 -16.57 53.05 -22.87
#